data_AF-A0A496U2U8-F1
#
_entry.id   AF-A0A496U2U8-F1
#
_cell.length_a   1.000
_cell.length_b   1.000
_cell.length_c   1.000
_cell.angle_alpha   90.00
_cell.angle_beta   90.00
_cell.angle_gamma   90.00
#
_symmetry.space_group_name_H-M   'P 1'
#
loop_
_entity.id
_entity.type
_entity.pdbx_description
1 polymer ?
#
loop_
_entity_poly.entity_id
_entity_poly.type
_entity_poly.pdbx_seq_one_letter_code
_entity_poly.pdbx_strand_id
1 'polypeptide(L)'
;MEEVINELSKYASITGIEGNHIRCIFYDNPEEAFLKLDKTLRGSGIYYRVKELEEQFELEFMHIEKPKHNYPLHLTLFLLTVLSTLFVGTIQRGFNPLRDPTKLIYGIPFSLTLLLILGIHEMGHFLASKKNGIFATLPYFIPFPHPLIGTMGAFIKIKAPITNRRTLMEIGIAGPISGFIVAIPLTLIGLKLSQVVEAVPGPERLALGNSIIFSTLLRIAKGPLPEGYTVLLHPMAFAGWLGLFVTALNLLPVGQLDGGHIMYSLLSSKFKYV
;
A
#
# COMPACT_ATOMS: atom_id res chain seq x y z
N MET A 1 0.71 -14.77 -30.23
CA MET A 1 2.04 -15.43 -30.29
C MET A 1 2.86 -14.87 -31.45
N GLU A 2 2.39 -14.91 -32.69
CA GLU A 2 3.12 -14.32 -33.83
C GLU A 2 3.50 -12.85 -33.65
N GLU A 3 2.59 -12.01 -33.15
CA GLU A 3 2.87 -10.59 -32.89
C GLU A 3 3.97 -10.40 -31.82
N VAL A 4 3.98 -11.25 -30.80
CA VAL A 4 5.00 -11.25 -29.71
C VAL A 4 6.36 -11.65 -30.26
N ILE A 5 6.39 -12.71 -31.08
CA ILE A 5 7.61 -13.20 -31.74
C ILE A 5 8.17 -12.14 -32.68
N ASN A 6 7.30 -11.51 -33.49
CA ASN A 6 7.71 -10.47 -34.42
C ASN A 6 8.30 -9.25 -33.67
N GLU A 7 7.68 -8.82 -32.57
CA GLU A 7 8.21 -7.71 -31.77
C GLU A 7 9.53 -8.08 -31.07
N LEU A 8 9.63 -9.27 -30.47
CA LEU A 8 10.85 -9.78 -29.85
C LEU A 8 12.02 -9.87 -30.84
N SER A 9 11.75 -10.34 -32.06
CA SER A 9 12.77 -10.51 -33.10
C SER A 9 13.49 -9.21 -33.50
N LYS A 10 12.91 -8.05 -33.18
CA LYS A 10 13.54 -6.74 -33.39
C LYS A 10 14.68 -6.44 -32.41
N TYR A 11 14.68 -7.10 -31.24
CA TYR A 11 15.61 -6.80 -30.15
C TYR A 11 16.41 -8.02 -29.66
N ALA A 12 16.01 -9.24 -30.08
CA ALA A 12 16.66 -10.46 -29.67
C ALA A 12 16.66 -11.52 -30.79
N SER A 13 17.73 -12.32 -30.83
CA SER A 13 17.81 -13.53 -31.61
C SER A 13 17.05 -14.66 -30.89
N ILE A 14 16.01 -15.19 -31.51
CA ILE A 14 15.21 -16.29 -30.94
C ILE A 14 15.96 -17.61 -31.17
N THR A 15 16.33 -18.28 -30.07
CA THR A 15 17.10 -19.53 -30.08
C THR A 15 16.19 -20.76 -29.99
N GLY A 16 14.96 -20.62 -29.48
CA GLY A 16 13.99 -21.71 -29.42
C GLY A 16 12.60 -21.26 -28.98
N ILE A 17 11.57 -21.98 -29.42
CA ILE A 17 10.18 -21.77 -29.02
C ILE A 17 9.60 -23.11 -28.60
N GLU A 18 9.14 -23.22 -27.36
CA GLU A 18 8.53 -24.42 -26.79
C GLU A 18 7.21 -24.05 -26.11
N GLY A 19 6.09 -24.24 -26.82
CA GLY A 19 4.77 -23.88 -26.31
C GLY A 19 4.67 -22.37 -26.03
N ASN A 20 4.56 -22.00 -24.75
CA ASN A 20 4.52 -20.62 -24.27
C ASN A 20 5.89 -20.08 -23.82
N HIS A 21 6.97 -20.86 -23.96
CA HIS A 21 8.33 -20.45 -23.63
C HIS A 21 9.07 -20.00 -24.89
N ILE A 22 9.71 -18.83 -24.82
CA ILE A 22 10.58 -18.32 -25.88
C ILE A 22 11.97 -18.13 -25.30
N ARG A 23 12.96 -18.81 -25.87
CA ARG A 23 14.37 -18.62 -25.56
C ARG A 23 14.98 -17.65 -26.55
N CYS A 24 15.69 -16.65 -26.06
CA CYS A 24 16.30 -15.62 -26.91
C CYS A 24 17.55 -15.00 -26.30
N ILE A 25 18.41 -14.45 -27.17
CA ILE A 25 19.61 -13.68 -26.81
C ILE A 25 19.40 -12.24 -27.27
N PHE A 26 19.38 -11.28 -26.34
CA PHE A 26 19.20 -9.87 -26.68
C PHE A 26 20.43 -9.31 -27.38
N TYR A 27 20.23 -8.49 -28.41
CA TYR A 27 21.32 -7.85 -29.16
C TYR A 27 22.00 -6.75 -28.34
N ASP A 28 21.19 -5.99 -27.58
CA ASP A 28 21.59 -4.86 -26.76
C ASP A 28 21.10 -5.03 -25.31
N ASN A 29 21.02 -3.94 -24.55
CA ASN A 29 20.53 -3.93 -23.18
C ASN A 29 19.10 -4.54 -23.07
N PRO A 30 18.92 -5.68 -22.36
CA PRO A 30 17.63 -6.33 -22.19
C PRO A 30 16.55 -5.42 -21.58
N GLU A 31 16.92 -4.45 -20.74
CA GLU A 31 15.95 -3.56 -20.09
C GLU A 31 15.15 -2.71 -21.09
N GLU A 32 15.78 -2.25 -22.17
CA GLU A 32 15.09 -1.46 -23.19
C GLU A 32 14.14 -2.34 -24.02
N ALA A 33 14.56 -3.56 -24.31
CA ALA A 33 13.73 -4.54 -25.00
C ALA A 33 12.48 -4.90 -24.16
N PHE A 34 12.65 -5.15 -22.86
CA PHE A 34 11.52 -5.38 -21.95
C PHE A 34 10.58 -4.20 -21.87
N LEU A 35 11.09 -2.96 -21.79
CA LEU A 35 10.25 -1.76 -21.77
C LEU A 35 9.39 -1.64 -23.04
N LYS A 36 9.94 -1.96 -24.22
CA LYS A 36 9.21 -1.94 -25.49
C LYS A 36 8.18 -3.08 -25.55
N LEU A 37 8.57 -4.29 -25.13
CA LEU A 37 7.68 -5.44 -25.07
C LEU A 37 6.50 -5.20 -24.11
N ASP A 38 6.76 -4.68 -22.91
CA ASP A 38 5.74 -4.29 -21.93
C ASP A 38 4.75 -3.27 -22.53
N LYS A 39 5.25 -2.31 -23.32
CA LYS A 39 4.43 -1.30 -23.98
C LYS A 39 3.51 -1.92 -25.04
N THR A 40 4.01 -2.88 -25.82
CA THR A 40 3.23 -3.60 -26.83
C THR A 40 2.18 -4.50 -26.20
N LEU A 41 2.52 -5.21 -25.11
CA LEU A 41 1.62 -6.14 -24.44
C LEU A 41 0.65 -5.46 -23.46
N ARG A 42 0.80 -4.15 -23.22
CA ARG A 42 0.04 -3.42 -22.21
C ARG A 42 -1.47 -3.54 -22.43
N GLY A 43 -2.16 -4.13 -21.45
CA GLY A 43 -3.62 -4.27 -21.48
C GLY A 43 -4.15 -5.36 -22.42
N SER A 44 -3.27 -6.09 -23.12
CA SER A 44 -3.62 -7.25 -23.95
C SER A 44 -4.07 -8.46 -23.12
N GLY A 45 -3.73 -8.48 -21.82
CA GLY A 45 -3.89 -9.64 -20.95
C GLY A 45 -2.79 -10.70 -21.12
N ILE A 46 -1.81 -10.46 -22.00
CA ILE A 46 -0.61 -11.28 -22.13
C ILE A 46 0.48 -10.66 -21.25
N TYR A 47 1.08 -11.50 -20.42
CA TYR A 47 2.21 -11.16 -19.56
C TYR A 47 3.33 -12.17 -19.78
N TYR A 48 4.51 -11.88 -19.25
CA TYR A 48 5.63 -12.81 -19.30
C TYR A 48 6.44 -12.78 -18.02
N ARG A 49 7.15 -13.88 -17.75
CA ARG A 49 8.21 -13.95 -16.76
C ARG A 49 9.55 -14.08 -17.47
N VAL A 50 10.57 -13.50 -16.88
CA VAL A 50 11.94 -13.55 -17.40
C VAL A 50 12.76 -14.43 -16.49
N LYS A 51 13.43 -15.43 -17.07
CA LYS A 51 14.44 -16.25 -16.41
C LYS A 51 15.75 -16.11 -17.17
N GLU A 52 16.78 -15.63 -16.50
CA GLU A 52 18.12 -15.53 -17.06
C GLU A 52 18.81 -16.90 -16.94
N LEU A 53 19.28 -17.42 -18.06
CA LEU A 53 20.16 -18.59 -18.17
C LEU A 53 21.57 -18.08 -18.51
N GLU A 54 22.59 -18.94 -18.40
CA GLU A 54 24.01 -18.52 -18.51
C GLU A 54 24.32 -17.66 -19.75
N GLU A 55 23.76 -18.00 -20.92
CA GLU A 55 24.02 -17.29 -22.19
C GLU A 55 22.75 -16.82 -22.92
N GLN A 56 21.56 -17.03 -22.33
CA GLN A 56 20.28 -16.72 -22.98
C GLN A 56 19.19 -16.38 -21.96
N PHE A 57 18.12 -15.76 -22.43
CA PHE A 57 16.94 -15.48 -21.63
C PHE A 57 15.81 -16.42 -22.02
N GLU A 58 15.06 -16.88 -21.04
CA GLU A 58 13.84 -17.64 -21.20
C GLU A 58 12.65 -16.78 -20.78
N LEU A 59 11.72 -16.58 -21.71
CA LEU A 59 10.50 -15.81 -21.53
C LEU A 59 9.31 -16.75 -21.48
N GLU A 60 8.71 -16.93 -20.31
CA GLU A 60 7.48 -17.70 -20.15
C GLU A 60 6.28 -16.77 -20.32
N PHE A 61 5.52 -16.91 -21.41
CA PHE A 61 4.32 -16.13 -21.68
C PHE A 61 3.09 -16.75 -21.02
N MET A 62 2.23 -15.90 -20.48
CA MET A 62 0.99 -16.33 -19.84
C MET A 62 -0.15 -15.38 -20.16
N HIS A 63 -1.35 -15.94 -20.35
CA HIS A 63 -2.56 -15.15 -20.46
C HIS A 63 -3.20 -15.03 -19.08
N ILE A 64 -3.39 -13.80 -18.62
CA ILE A 64 -4.04 -13.50 -17.35
C ILE A 64 -5.36 -12.81 -17.68
N GLU A 65 -6.47 -13.44 -17.30
CA GLU A 65 -7.77 -12.82 -17.45
C GLU A 65 -7.89 -11.58 -16.55
N LYS A 66 -8.60 -10.57 -17.06
CA LYS A 66 -8.94 -9.41 -16.25
C LYS A 66 -9.63 -9.87 -14.96
N PRO A 67 -9.25 -9.33 -13.79
CA PRO A 67 -9.83 -9.73 -12.52
C PRO A 67 -11.34 -9.47 -12.53
N LYS A 68 -12.14 -10.53 -12.45
CA LYS A 68 -13.56 -10.41 -12.10
C LYS A 68 -13.64 -9.91 -10.65
N HIS A 69 -14.16 -8.70 -10.47
CA HIS A 69 -14.32 -8.12 -9.13
C HIS A 69 -15.55 -8.72 -8.46
N ASN A 70 -15.34 -9.40 -7.33
CA ASN A 70 -16.45 -9.82 -6.48
C ASN A 70 -16.88 -8.63 -5.63
N TYR A 71 -17.64 -7.71 -6.23
CA TYR A 71 -18.12 -6.49 -5.57
C TYR A 71 -18.80 -6.76 -4.23
N PRO A 72 -19.66 -7.80 -4.09
CA PRO A 72 -20.24 -8.18 -2.79
C PRO A 72 -19.18 -8.46 -1.72
N LEU A 73 -18.11 -9.19 -2.05
CA LEU A 73 -17.04 -9.48 -1.10
C LEU A 73 -16.30 -8.21 -0.66
N HIS A 74 -15.88 -7.37 -1.62
CA HIS A 74 -15.19 -6.11 -1.31
C HIS A 74 -16.06 -5.19 -0.44
N LEU A 75 -17.35 -5.06 -0.78
CA LEU A 75 -18.29 -4.26 -0.03
C LEU A 75 -18.52 -4.82 1.37
N THR A 76 -18.71 -6.14 1.50
CA THR A 76 -18.90 -6.80 2.80
C THR A 76 -17.70 -6.57 3.71
N LEU A 77 -16.49 -6.80 3.20
CA LEU A 77 -15.25 -6.59 3.94
C LEU A 77 -15.05 -5.12 4.35
N PHE A 78 -15.36 -4.18 3.44
CA PHE A 78 -15.32 -2.76 3.75
C PHE A 78 -16.32 -2.39 4.86
N LEU A 79 -17.57 -2.83 4.76
CA LEU A 79 -18.59 -2.56 5.77
C LEU A 79 -18.24 -3.18 7.13
N LEU A 80 -17.72 -4.41 7.15
CA LEU A 80 -17.23 -5.02 8.38
C LEU A 80 -16.07 -4.23 8.99
N THR A 81 -15.17 -3.71 8.16
CA THR A 81 -14.05 -2.90 8.63
C THR A 81 -14.53 -1.56 9.19
N VAL A 82 -15.49 -0.90 8.53
CA VAL A 82 -16.15 0.31 9.05
C VAL A 82 -16.76 0.03 10.42
N LEU A 83 -17.48 -1.07 10.59
CA LEU A 83 -18.09 -1.42 11.87
C LEU A 83 -17.02 -1.68 12.95
N SER A 84 -15.95 -2.41 12.65
CA SER A 84 -14.89 -2.69 13.62
C SER A 84 -14.10 -1.42 14.00
N THR A 85 -13.83 -0.53 13.05
CA THR A 85 -13.14 0.74 13.35
C THR A 85 -14.05 1.73 14.07
N LEU A 86 -15.36 1.79 13.77
CA LEU A 86 -16.33 2.59 14.54
C LEU A 86 -16.42 2.10 15.99
N PHE A 87 -16.47 0.77 16.19
CA PHE A 87 -16.51 0.16 17.50
C PHE A 87 -15.27 0.56 18.33
N VAL A 88 -14.08 0.40 17.75
CA VAL A 88 -12.81 0.77 18.40
C VAL A 88 -12.72 2.27 18.67
N GLY A 89 -13.05 3.12 17.69
CA GLY A 89 -13.05 4.57 17.88
C GLY A 89 -14.00 5.04 18.98
N THR A 90 -15.13 4.34 19.17
CA THR A 90 -16.10 4.63 20.23
C THR A 90 -15.55 4.26 21.61
N ILE A 91 -14.88 3.11 21.73
CA ILE A 91 -14.21 2.68 22.96
C ILE A 91 -13.08 3.64 23.35
N GLN A 92 -12.30 4.11 22.38
CA GLN A 92 -11.25 5.12 22.64
C GLN A 92 -11.81 6.43 23.19
N ARG A 93 -13.08 6.74 22.91
CA ARG A 93 -13.79 7.89 23.47
C ARG A 93 -14.39 7.62 24.86
N GLY A 94 -14.17 6.43 25.41
CA GLY A 94 -14.66 6.01 26.73
C GLY A 94 -16.09 5.49 26.74
N PHE A 95 -16.70 5.29 25.57
CA PHE A 95 -18.06 4.76 25.45
C PHE A 95 -18.04 3.25 25.19
N ASN A 96 -19.00 2.52 25.76
CA ASN A 96 -19.19 1.10 25.45
C ASN A 96 -20.32 0.93 24.42
N PRO A 97 -20.00 0.70 23.13
CA PRO A 97 -21.00 0.56 22.08
C PRO A 97 -21.91 -0.67 22.23
N LEU A 98 -21.51 -1.69 23.01
CA LEU A 98 -22.38 -2.84 23.31
C LEU A 98 -23.50 -2.48 24.28
N ARG A 99 -23.30 -1.46 25.13
CA ARG A 99 -24.31 -0.99 26.09
C ARG A 99 -25.20 0.10 25.49
N ASP A 100 -24.60 0.99 24.71
CA ASP A 100 -25.32 2.08 24.05
C ASP A 100 -24.85 2.20 22.58
N PRO A 101 -25.52 1.50 21.65
CA PRO A 101 -25.18 1.52 20.24
C PRO A 101 -25.26 2.91 19.59
N THR A 102 -26.04 3.84 20.15
CA THR A 102 -26.15 5.20 19.61
C THR A 102 -24.84 5.96 19.70
N LYS A 103 -23.94 5.55 20.60
CA LYS A 103 -22.61 6.15 20.78
C LYS A 103 -21.62 5.79 19.67
N LEU A 104 -21.95 4.87 18.76
CA LEU A 104 -21.09 4.56 17.59
C LEU A 104 -20.73 5.79 16.75
N ILE A 105 -21.58 6.83 16.79
CA ILE A 105 -21.32 8.11 16.13
C ILE A 105 -20.01 8.78 16.60
N TYR A 106 -19.60 8.56 17.85
CA TYR A 106 -18.36 9.12 18.40
C TYR A 106 -17.09 8.44 17.85
N GLY A 107 -17.23 7.24 17.27
CA GLY A 107 -16.15 6.56 16.56
C GLY A 107 -15.91 7.04 15.14
N ILE A 108 -16.83 7.83 14.56
CA ILE A 108 -16.75 8.30 13.17
C ILE A 108 -15.43 9.03 12.87
N PRO A 109 -14.96 9.99 13.68
CA PRO A 109 -13.74 10.72 13.36
C PRO A 109 -12.51 9.81 13.24
N PHE A 110 -12.41 8.77 14.08
CA PHE A 110 -11.36 7.76 13.99
C PHE A 110 -11.52 6.90 12.73
N SER A 111 -12.68 6.26 12.59
CA SER A 111 -12.97 5.31 11.52
C SER A 111 -12.79 5.93 10.14
N LEU A 112 -13.37 7.12 9.93
CA LEU A 112 -13.31 7.81 8.66
C LEU A 112 -11.88 8.21 8.31
N THR A 113 -11.13 8.73 9.30
CA THR A 113 -9.75 9.18 9.09
C THR A 113 -8.84 8.00 8.75
N LEU A 114 -8.92 6.91 9.52
CA LEU A 114 -8.08 5.73 9.31
C LEU A 114 -8.37 5.07 7.95
N LEU A 115 -9.65 4.85 7.63
CA LEU A 115 -10.05 4.22 6.37
C LEU A 115 -9.74 5.09 5.16
N LEU A 116 -9.78 6.42 5.31
CA LEU A 116 -9.41 7.33 4.23
C LEU A 116 -7.90 7.24 3.93
N ILE A 117 -7.06 7.21 4.96
CA ILE A 117 -5.60 7.08 4.79
C ILE A 117 -5.26 5.73 4.14
N LEU A 118 -5.76 4.62 4.70
CA LEU A 118 -5.50 3.28 4.18
C LEU A 118 -6.10 3.09 2.77
N GLY A 119 -7.31 3.59 2.56
CA GLY A 119 -7.98 3.49 1.28
C GLY A 119 -7.26 4.25 0.18
N ILE A 120 -6.76 5.46 0.47
CA ILE A 120 -5.97 6.23 -0.49
C ILE A 120 -4.60 5.58 -0.74
N HIS A 121 -3.95 5.04 0.29
CA HIS A 121 -2.72 4.24 0.15
C HIS A 121 -2.91 3.10 -0.86
N GLU A 122 -3.91 2.25 -0.65
CA GLU A 122 -4.18 1.13 -1.57
C GLU A 122 -4.64 1.60 -2.95
N MET A 123 -5.38 2.71 -3.02
CA MET A 123 -5.75 3.31 -4.30
C MET A 123 -4.53 3.83 -5.07
N GLY A 124 -3.51 4.32 -4.38
CA GLY A 124 -2.22 4.70 -4.98
C GLY A 124 -1.59 3.52 -5.72
N HIS A 125 -1.47 2.36 -5.07
CA HIS A 125 -0.99 1.14 -5.71
C HIS A 125 -1.88 0.69 -6.87
N PHE A 126 -3.20 0.74 -6.70
CA PHE A 126 -4.16 0.33 -7.73
C PHE A 126 -4.04 1.20 -8.98
N LEU A 127 -3.99 2.53 -8.81
CA LEU A 127 -3.87 3.48 -9.92
C LEU A 127 -2.51 3.36 -10.61
N ALA A 128 -1.42 3.15 -9.86
CA ALA A 128 -0.09 2.89 -10.43
C ALA A 128 -0.05 1.58 -11.23
N SER A 129 -0.70 0.52 -10.72
CA SER A 129 -0.83 -0.76 -11.42
C SER A 129 -1.64 -0.61 -12.70
N LYS A 130 -2.82 0.03 -12.61
CA LYS A 130 -3.70 0.30 -13.76
C LYS A 130 -2.99 1.15 -14.81
N LYS A 131 -2.31 2.22 -14.38
CA LYS A 131 -1.48 3.06 -15.25
C LYS A 131 -0.50 2.15 -15.98
N ASN A 132 0.25 1.29 -15.30
CA ASN A 132 1.24 0.39 -15.91
C ASN A 132 0.66 -0.83 -16.64
N GLY A 133 -0.67 -0.99 -16.74
CA GLY A 133 -1.28 -2.15 -17.41
C GLY A 133 -1.14 -3.46 -16.62
N ILE A 134 -0.78 -3.39 -15.35
CA ILE A 134 -0.67 -4.53 -14.44
C ILE A 134 -2.05 -4.79 -13.83
N PHE A 135 -2.58 -6.00 -14.01
CA PHE A 135 -3.86 -6.38 -13.45
C PHE A 135 -3.78 -6.54 -11.93
N ALA A 136 -4.61 -5.77 -11.22
CA ALA A 136 -4.74 -5.79 -9.78
C ALA A 136 -6.21 -5.79 -9.35
N THR A 137 -6.50 -6.27 -8.14
CA THR A 137 -7.85 -6.21 -7.56
C THR A 137 -8.16 -4.83 -7.00
N LEU A 138 -9.44 -4.58 -6.70
CA LEU A 138 -9.80 -3.50 -5.79
C LEU A 138 -9.23 -3.78 -4.38
N PRO A 139 -9.12 -2.75 -3.51
CA PRO A 139 -8.66 -2.94 -2.14
C PRO A 139 -9.56 -3.91 -1.36
N TYR A 140 -8.93 -4.82 -0.62
CA TYR A 140 -9.57 -5.63 0.40
C TYR A 140 -9.29 -5.00 1.76
N PHE A 141 -10.32 -4.49 2.43
CA PHE A 141 -10.19 -4.00 3.80
C PHE A 141 -10.38 -5.16 4.78
N ILE A 142 -9.44 -5.37 5.69
CA ILE A 142 -9.50 -6.50 6.62
C ILE A 142 -9.99 -6.01 7.98
N PRO A 143 -11.21 -6.40 8.41
CA PRO A 143 -11.71 -6.06 9.73
C PRO A 143 -10.90 -6.80 10.79
N PHE A 144 -10.54 -6.11 11.87
CA PHE A 144 -9.92 -6.73 13.03
C PHE A 144 -10.41 -6.01 14.28
N PRO A 145 -11.43 -6.54 14.98
CA PRO A 145 -12.05 -5.88 16.14
C PRO A 145 -11.17 -5.95 17.39
N HIS A 146 -9.88 -5.65 17.24
CA HIS A 146 -8.92 -5.54 18.32
C HIS A 146 -8.89 -4.10 18.86
N PRO A 147 -8.85 -3.90 20.18
CA PRO A 147 -9.08 -2.58 20.81
C PRO A 147 -8.15 -1.45 20.37
N LEU A 148 -7.00 -1.76 19.77
CA LEU A 148 -5.99 -0.77 19.41
C LEU A 148 -6.22 -0.12 18.04
N ILE A 149 -6.62 -0.88 17.02
CA ILE A 149 -6.56 -0.42 15.61
C ILE A 149 -7.91 -0.58 14.90
N GLY A 150 -8.69 -1.62 15.21
CA GLY A 150 -9.98 -1.86 14.55
C GLY A 150 -9.88 -2.43 13.12
N THR A 151 -8.68 -2.60 12.56
CA THR A 151 -8.42 -3.19 11.25
C THR A 151 -7.02 -3.80 11.19
N MET A 152 -6.82 -4.80 10.33
CA MET A 152 -5.49 -5.32 9.96
C MET A 152 -4.88 -4.55 8.79
N GLY A 153 -5.55 -3.52 8.30
CA GLY A 153 -5.15 -2.75 7.13
C GLY A 153 -6.02 -3.08 5.92
N ALA A 154 -5.55 -2.63 4.77
CA ALA A 154 -6.11 -2.98 3.48
C ALA A 154 -4.98 -3.43 2.56
N PHE A 155 -5.30 -4.21 1.53
CA PHE A 155 -4.32 -4.60 0.52
C PHE A 155 -4.98 -4.77 -0.86
N ILE A 156 -4.23 -4.50 -1.92
CA ILE A 156 -4.55 -4.95 -3.28
C ILE A 156 -3.83 -6.26 -3.60
N LYS A 157 -4.44 -7.11 -4.43
CA LYS A 157 -3.78 -8.30 -4.97
C LYS A 157 -3.33 -8.03 -6.40
N ILE A 158 -2.02 -7.94 -6.60
CA ILE A 158 -1.39 -7.90 -7.92
C ILE A 158 -1.48 -9.32 -8.52
N LYS A 159 -2.03 -9.44 -9.74
CA LYS A 159 -2.24 -10.73 -10.41
C LYS A 159 -1.23 -11.03 -11.50
N ALA A 160 -0.55 -10.01 -12.00
CA ALA A 160 0.40 -10.11 -13.10
C ALA A 160 1.85 -9.94 -12.63
N PRO A 161 2.82 -10.63 -13.25
CA PRO A 161 4.23 -10.43 -12.95
C PRO A 161 4.67 -9.00 -13.31
N ILE A 162 5.62 -8.47 -12.55
CA ILE A 162 6.22 -7.16 -12.81
C ILE A 162 7.64 -7.40 -13.33
N THR A 163 7.80 -7.22 -14.63
CA THR A 163 9.03 -7.49 -15.39
C THR A 163 10.04 -6.35 -15.31
N ASN A 164 9.56 -5.12 -15.08
CA ASN A 164 10.37 -3.90 -15.12
C ASN A 164 10.54 -3.26 -13.74
N ARG A 165 11.79 -2.96 -13.38
CA ARG A 165 12.16 -2.27 -12.14
C ARG A 165 11.50 -0.91 -12.00
N ARG A 166 11.35 -0.16 -13.10
CA ARG A 166 10.68 1.14 -13.09
C ARG A 166 9.22 0.98 -12.67
N THR A 167 8.51 0.00 -13.24
CA THR A 167 7.12 -0.28 -12.88
C THR A 167 7.01 -0.75 -11.43
N LEU A 168 7.93 -1.60 -10.99
CA LEU A 168 7.99 -2.06 -9.60
C LEU A 168 8.19 -0.88 -8.62
N MET A 169 9.12 0.02 -8.93
CA MET A 169 9.39 1.24 -8.17
C MET A 169 8.18 2.19 -8.15
N GLU A 170 7.57 2.43 -9.31
CA GLU A 170 6.38 3.28 -9.43
C GLU A 170 5.22 2.73 -8.59
N ILE A 171 4.96 1.42 -8.64
CA ILE A 171 3.91 0.79 -7.84
C ILE A 171 4.26 0.80 -6.36
N GLY A 172 5.49 0.45 -5.99
CA GLY A 172 5.95 0.41 -4.59
C GLY A 172 5.90 1.76 -3.90
N ILE A 173 6.22 2.86 -4.59
CA ILE A 173 6.17 4.21 -3.99
C ILE A 173 4.75 4.79 -3.94
N ALA A 174 3.90 4.47 -4.92
CA ALA A 174 2.62 5.17 -5.10
C ALA A 174 1.70 5.11 -3.87
N GLY A 175 1.60 3.95 -3.23
CA GLY A 175 0.79 3.81 -2.01
C GLY A 175 1.32 4.65 -0.86
N PRO A 176 2.57 4.44 -0.39
CA PRO A 176 3.16 5.22 0.70
C PRO A 176 3.06 6.73 0.49
N ILE A 177 3.35 7.24 -0.71
CA ILE A 177 3.24 8.68 -0.98
C ILE A 177 1.80 9.16 -0.87
N SER A 178 0.85 8.45 -1.51
CA SER A 178 -0.55 8.87 -1.50
C SER A 178 -1.16 8.84 -0.11
N GLY A 179 -0.90 7.78 0.67
CA GLY A 179 -1.33 7.67 2.07
C GLY A 179 -0.69 8.75 2.94
N PHE A 180 0.61 9.01 2.77
CA PHE A 180 1.34 10.01 3.55
C PHE A 180 0.84 11.44 3.32
N ILE A 181 0.58 11.82 2.06
CA ILE A 181 0.04 13.14 1.69
C ILE A 181 -1.30 13.40 2.39
N VAL A 182 -2.13 12.37 2.56
CA VAL A 182 -3.42 12.47 3.23
C VAL A 182 -3.28 12.41 4.75
N ALA A 183 -2.36 11.59 5.26
CA ALA A 183 -2.12 11.44 6.68
C ALA A 183 -1.67 12.76 7.33
N ILE A 184 -0.80 13.54 6.69
CA ILE A 184 -0.31 14.82 7.22
C ILE A 184 -1.45 15.79 7.60
N PRO A 185 -2.31 16.24 6.67
CA PRO A 185 -3.34 17.23 6.98
C PRO A 185 -4.37 16.69 7.97
N LEU A 186 -4.77 15.41 7.88
CA LEU A 186 -5.72 14.82 8.82
C LEU A 186 -5.14 14.70 10.23
N THR A 187 -3.86 14.32 10.34
CA THR A 187 -3.15 14.32 11.62
C THR A 187 -3.07 15.72 12.19
N LEU A 188 -2.75 16.73 11.37
CA LEU A 188 -2.67 18.13 11.81
C LEU A 188 -4.02 18.67 12.29
N ILE A 189 -5.10 18.39 11.57
CA ILE A 189 -6.47 18.73 11.98
C ILE A 189 -6.80 18.04 13.31
N GLY A 190 -6.52 16.74 13.41
CA GLY A 190 -6.72 15.98 14.64
C GLY A 190 -5.95 16.58 15.81
N LEU A 191 -4.67 16.92 15.61
CA LEU A 191 -3.81 17.51 16.63
C LEU A 191 -4.33 18.86 17.09
N LYS A 192 -4.85 19.70 16.18
CA LYS A 192 -5.49 20.98 16.56
C LYS A 192 -6.71 20.77 17.45
N LEU A 193 -7.51 19.73 17.17
CA LEU A 193 -8.69 19.33 17.96
C LEU A 193 -8.34 18.62 19.28
N SER A 194 -7.11 18.13 19.43
CA SER A 194 -6.63 17.49 20.66
C SER A 194 -6.56 18.49 21.81
N GLN A 195 -6.64 18.00 23.04
CA GLN A 195 -6.62 18.83 24.26
C GLN A 195 -5.27 18.71 24.96
N VAL A 196 -4.74 19.83 25.44
CA VAL A 196 -3.56 19.84 26.31
C VAL A 196 -4.07 19.69 27.74
N VAL A 197 -3.58 18.66 28.42
CA VAL A 197 -4.02 18.29 29.78
C VAL A 197 -2.80 18.09 30.66
N GLU A 198 -2.99 18.26 31.96
CA GLU A 198 -1.93 17.93 32.93
C GLU A 198 -1.57 16.44 32.81
N ALA A 199 -0.28 16.15 32.89
CA ALA A 199 0.25 14.79 32.88
C ALA A 199 -0.09 14.13 34.22
N VAL A 200 -1.24 13.45 34.27
CA VAL A 200 -1.66 12.70 35.45
C VAL A 200 -0.81 11.42 35.56
N PRO A 201 -0.07 11.20 36.66
CA PRO A 201 0.57 9.91 36.92
C PRO A 201 -0.53 8.87 37.19
N GLY A 202 -0.60 7.85 36.34
CA GLY A 202 -1.61 6.79 36.39
C GLY A 202 -1.17 5.59 35.55
N PRO A 203 -1.93 4.48 35.55
CA PRO A 203 -1.56 3.28 34.78
C PRO A 203 -1.28 3.69 33.33
N GLU A 204 -0.12 3.25 32.84
CA GLU A 204 0.49 3.68 31.58
C GLU A 204 -0.57 3.84 30.47
N ARG A 205 -0.97 5.07 30.20
CA ARG A 205 -1.62 5.38 28.93
C ARG A 205 -0.58 5.04 27.88
N LEU A 206 -0.93 4.20 26.90
CA LEU A 206 -0.07 3.81 25.79
C LEU A 206 0.76 5.01 25.31
N ALA A 207 2.04 5.00 25.65
CA ALA A 207 2.97 6.04 25.25
C ALA A 207 3.23 5.85 23.75
N LEU A 208 2.60 6.70 22.94
CA LEU A 208 2.80 6.64 21.50
C LEU A 208 4.23 7.04 21.16
N GLY A 209 4.87 6.25 20.29
CA GLY A 209 6.19 6.58 19.79
C GLY A 209 6.18 7.93 19.06
N ASN A 210 7.16 8.78 19.35
CA ASN A 210 7.31 10.08 18.72
C ASN A 210 8.22 9.97 17.50
N SER A 211 7.64 9.88 16.30
CA SER A 211 8.39 10.05 15.05
C SER A 211 8.69 11.53 14.82
N ILE A 212 9.77 11.85 14.10
CA ILE A 212 10.16 13.22 13.75
C ILE A 212 9.00 13.97 13.06
N ILE A 213 8.28 13.27 12.18
CA ILE A 213 7.12 13.83 11.47
C ILE A 213 6.01 14.15 12.46
N PHE A 214 5.63 13.20 13.31
CA PHE A 214 4.55 13.41 14.28
C PHE A 214 4.89 14.51 15.29
N SER A 215 6.11 14.52 15.83
CA SER A 215 6.57 15.56 16.76
C SER A 215 6.60 16.94 16.11
N THR A 216 6.96 17.02 14.82
CA THR A 216 6.93 18.28 14.07
C THR A 216 5.49 18.76 13.86
N LEU A 217 4.58 17.88 13.45
CA LEU A 217 3.15 18.23 13.31
C LEU A 217 2.53 18.64 14.64
N LEU A 218 2.89 17.97 15.74
CA LEU A 218 2.47 18.33 17.08
C LEU A 218 2.97 19.74 17.44
N ARG A 219 4.25 20.04 17.22
CA ARG A 219 4.83 21.36 17.47
C ARG A 219 4.18 22.44 16.60
N ILE A 220 3.85 22.15 15.35
CA ILE A 220 3.11 23.08 14.47
C ILE A 220 1.69 23.31 15.01
N ALA A 221 1.02 22.27 15.51
CA ALA A 221 -0.37 22.36 15.96
C ALA A 221 -0.54 23.00 17.34
N LYS A 222 0.38 22.75 18.27
CA LYS A 222 0.25 23.13 19.70
C LYS A 222 1.40 23.98 20.24
N GLY A 223 2.51 24.12 19.51
CA GLY A 223 3.71 24.77 20.03
C GLY A 223 4.44 23.91 21.06
N PRO A 224 5.42 24.49 21.78
CA PRO A 224 6.04 23.83 22.92
C PRO A 224 5.02 23.62 24.04
N LEU A 225 4.97 22.42 24.59
CA LEU A 225 4.11 22.12 25.73
C LEU A 225 4.79 22.56 27.02
N PRO A 226 4.06 23.14 27.99
CA PRO A 226 4.59 23.42 29.31
C PRO A 226 5.05 22.14 30.03
N GLU A 227 6.00 22.27 30.95
CA GLU A 227 6.43 21.15 31.79
C GLU A 227 5.25 20.56 32.58
N GLY A 228 5.16 19.24 32.64
CA GLY A 228 4.06 18.55 33.32
C GLY A 228 2.75 18.49 32.53
N TYR A 229 2.72 18.91 31.26
CA TYR A 229 1.54 18.78 30.39
C TYR A 229 1.77 17.76 29.26
N THR A 230 0.70 17.11 28.85
CA THR A 230 0.67 16.18 27.70
C THR A 230 -0.54 16.47 26.81
N VAL A 231 -0.61 15.81 25.66
CA VAL A 231 -1.74 15.97 24.73
C VAL A 231 -2.64 14.74 24.79
N LEU A 232 -3.89 14.96 25.19
CA LEU A 232 -4.96 14.00 24.99
C LEU A 232 -5.38 14.05 23.52
N LEU A 233 -5.00 13.03 22.75
CA LEU A 233 -5.23 13.00 21.32
C LEU A 233 -6.72 12.90 20.97
N HIS A 234 -7.14 13.75 20.04
CA HIS A 234 -8.39 13.56 19.34
C HIS A 234 -8.32 12.26 18.50
N PRO A 235 -9.43 11.51 18.30
CA PRO A 235 -9.38 10.25 17.56
C PRO A 235 -8.85 10.38 16.12
N MET A 236 -9.03 11.54 15.49
CA MET A 236 -8.40 11.82 14.18
C MET A 236 -6.87 11.90 14.27
N ALA A 237 -6.33 12.49 15.34
CA ALA A 237 -4.88 12.57 15.53
C ALA A 237 -4.28 11.18 15.76
N PHE A 238 -4.98 10.35 16.54
CA PHE A 238 -4.57 8.97 16.77
C PHE A 238 -4.66 8.12 15.49
N ALA A 239 -5.75 8.24 14.72
CA ALA A 239 -5.87 7.59 13.42
C ALA A 239 -4.78 8.04 12.44
N GLY A 240 -4.45 9.35 12.43
CA GLY A 240 -3.35 9.90 11.66
C GLY A 240 -1.99 9.34 12.07
N TRP A 241 -1.72 9.25 13.37
CA TRP A 241 -0.52 8.59 13.90
C TRP A 241 -0.43 7.12 13.47
N LEU A 242 -1.53 6.36 13.58
CA LEU A 242 -1.60 4.98 13.09
C LEU A 242 -1.33 4.88 11.60
N GLY A 243 -1.90 5.78 10.80
CA GLY A 243 -1.65 5.85 9.36
C GLY A 243 -0.17 6.06 9.04
N LEU A 244 0.48 7.04 9.69
CA LEU A 244 1.92 7.29 9.56
C LEU A 244 2.75 6.07 9.98
N PHE A 245 2.36 5.40 11.06
CA PHE A 245 3.01 4.19 11.55
C PHE A 245 2.90 3.02 10.55
N VAL A 246 1.70 2.75 10.02
CA VAL A 246 1.47 1.70 9.01
C VAL A 246 2.26 2.00 7.74
N THR A 247 2.27 3.25 7.26
CA THR A 247 3.12 3.64 6.12
C THR A 247 4.59 3.39 6.40
N ALA A 248 5.09 3.70 7.61
CA ALA A 248 6.47 3.44 7.99
C ALA A 248 6.79 1.94 8.01
N LEU A 249 5.88 1.09 8.51
CA LEU A 249 6.03 -0.37 8.44
C LEU A 249 6.06 -0.86 6.99
N ASN A 250 5.17 -0.37 6.14
CA ASN A 250 5.14 -0.72 4.72
C ASN A 250 6.42 -0.30 3.99
N LEU A 251 7.12 0.74 4.45
CA LEU A 251 8.39 1.17 3.88
C LEU A 251 9.61 0.38 4.38
N LEU A 252 9.44 -0.61 5.27
CA LEU A 252 10.52 -1.50 5.64
C LEU A 252 10.98 -2.33 4.42
N PRO A 253 12.30 -2.53 4.22
CA PRO A 253 12.84 -3.24 3.07
C PRO A 253 12.74 -4.76 3.24
N VAL A 254 11.53 -5.28 3.44
CA VAL A 254 11.29 -6.69 3.78
C VAL A 254 10.16 -7.28 2.94
N GLY A 255 10.45 -8.36 2.24
CA GLY A 255 9.46 -9.21 1.59
C GLY A 255 8.54 -8.46 0.62
N GLN A 256 7.23 -8.65 0.80
CA GLN A 256 6.17 -8.08 -0.05
C GLN A 256 5.74 -6.67 0.35
N LEU A 257 6.38 -6.06 1.35
CA LEU A 257 6.09 -4.69 1.75
C LEU A 257 6.55 -3.71 0.65
N ASP A 258 5.97 -2.52 0.65
CA ASP A 258 6.27 -1.47 -0.33
C ASP A 258 7.77 -1.12 -0.38
N GLY A 259 8.41 -1.04 0.79
CA GLY A 259 9.85 -0.84 0.93
C GLY A 259 10.67 -1.99 0.36
N GLY A 260 10.15 -3.22 0.39
CA GLY A 260 10.75 -4.38 -0.27
C GLY A 260 10.76 -4.20 -1.79
N HIS A 261 9.64 -3.79 -2.39
CA HIS A 261 9.55 -3.48 -3.83
C HIS A 261 10.48 -2.32 -4.22
N ILE A 262 10.51 -1.26 -3.42
CA ILE A 262 11.40 -0.10 -3.63
C ILE A 262 12.86 -0.55 -3.57
N MET A 263 13.26 -1.24 -2.50
CA MET A 263 14.63 -1.69 -2.31
C MET A 263 15.06 -2.64 -3.41
N TYR A 264 14.19 -3.59 -3.79
CA TYR A 264 14.47 -4.52 -4.89
C TYR A 264 14.67 -3.77 -6.21
N SER A 265 13.83 -2.78 -6.51
CA SER A 265 13.99 -1.98 -7.74
C SER A 265 15.33 -1.22 -7.80
N LEU A 266 15.87 -0.80 -6.64
CA LEU A 266 17.14 -0.06 -6.52
C LEU A 266 18.38 -0.97 -6.50
N LEU A 267 18.31 -2.11 -5.80
CA LEU A 267 19.46 -3.02 -5.58
C LEU A 267 19.61 -4.13 -6.62
N SER A 268 18.66 -4.28 -7.55
CA SER A 268 18.60 -5.42 -8.48
C SER A 268 19.79 -5.55 -9.45
N SER A 269 20.82 -4.70 -9.40
CA SER A 269 22.11 -5.04 -10.06
C SER A 269 22.70 -6.39 -9.59
N LYS A 270 22.26 -6.93 -8.44
CA LYS A 270 22.71 -8.24 -7.91
C LYS A 270 21.62 -9.31 -7.74
N PHE A 271 20.34 -8.97 -7.87
CA PHE A 271 19.22 -9.91 -7.74
C PHE A 271 18.25 -9.65 -8.87
N LYS A 272 18.42 -10.40 -9.95
CA LYS A 272 17.77 -10.21 -11.24
C LYS A 272 16.54 -11.14 -11.34
N TYR A 273 15.37 -10.50 -11.34
CA TYR A 273 14.04 -11.00 -11.73
C TYR A 273 13.31 -11.95 -10.73
N VAL A 274 12.09 -11.56 -10.32
CA VAL A 274 11.10 -12.32 -9.51
C VAL A 274 9.91 -12.62 -10.41
#